data_AF-A0A2T9VI35-F1
#
_entry.id   AF-A0A2T9VI35-F1
#
_cell.length_a   1.000
_cell.length_b   1.000
_cell.length_c   1.000
_cell.angle_alpha   90.00
_cell.angle_beta   90.00
_cell.angle_gamma   90.00
#
_symmetry.space_group_name_H-M   'P 1'
#
loop_
_entity.id
_entity.type
_entity.pdbx_description
1 polymer ?
#
loop_
_entity_poly.entity_id
_entity_poly.type
_entity_poly.pdbx_seq_one_letter_code
_entity_poly.pdbx_strand_id
1 'polypeptide(L)'
;LYLSLAQQRAAPVVKALQAMVTPPDGCCFVNCLRNHDELDLEGIGERNKRQVIRTFAPDQSMSVYQRGVRRRLAPMLDGDTRRIALAHAILLALPGVPVMRYGDEIGMGDDLSLPERYAVRTPMQWSAAANAGFSRAARDDLPVKPVASGRFRYQRINVETALRHPRSLLHRVRNMVL
;
A
#
# COMPACT_ATOMS: atom_id res chain seq x y z
N LEU A 1 -6.14 -11.54 -0.50
CA LEU A 1 -5.65 -11.01 0.80
C LEU A 1 -6.58 -9.97 1.44
N TYR A 2 -6.99 -8.91 0.74
CA TYR A 2 -7.83 -7.85 1.33
C TYR A 2 -9.12 -8.33 1.98
N LEU A 3 -9.80 -9.30 1.38
CA LEU A 3 -10.99 -9.91 1.99
C LEU A 3 -10.67 -10.56 3.35
N SER A 4 -9.52 -11.23 3.47
CA SER A 4 -9.05 -11.84 4.72
C SER A 4 -8.74 -10.79 5.79
N LEU A 5 -8.11 -9.68 5.40
CA LEU A 5 -7.86 -8.55 6.28
C LEU A 5 -9.18 -7.90 6.75
N ALA A 6 -10.13 -7.69 5.85
CA ALA A 6 -11.44 -7.12 6.17
C ALA A 6 -12.30 -8.03 7.06
N GLN A 7 -12.19 -9.35 6.89
CA GLN A 7 -12.92 -10.34 7.70
C GLN A 7 -12.17 -10.73 8.98
N GLN A 8 -10.91 -10.31 9.13
CA GLN A 8 -10.01 -10.78 10.19
C GLN A 8 -9.94 -12.31 10.27
N ARG A 9 -9.95 -12.97 9.10
CA ARG A 9 -9.96 -14.44 8.97
C ARG A 9 -9.05 -14.87 7.85
N ALA A 10 -8.24 -15.90 8.08
CA ALA A 10 -7.34 -16.45 7.07
C ALA A 10 -8.07 -17.23 5.95
N ALA A 11 -9.31 -17.68 6.21
CA ALA A 11 -10.04 -18.54 5.29
C ALA A 11 -10.08 -18.07 3.82
N PRO A 12 -10.28 -16.77 3.49
CA PRO A 12 -10.30 -16.34 2.09
C PRO A 12 -8.93 -16.43 1.39
N VAL A 13 -7.81 -16.20 2.09
CA VAL A 13 -6.48 -16.33 1.48
C VAL A 13 -6.10 -17.81 1.34
N VAL A 14 -6.45 -18.65 2.32
CA VAL A 14 -6.26 -20.10 2.23
C VAL A 14 -7.03 -20.67 1.04
N LYS A 15 -8.31 -20.30 0.89
CA LYS A 15 -9.13 -20.72 -0.25
C LYS A 15 -8.53 -20.28 -1.59
N ALA A 16 -8.02 -19.05 -1.67
CA ALA A 16 -7.38 -18.55 -2.89
C ALA A 16 -6.09 -19.32 -3.24
N LEU A 17 -5.28 -19.68 -2.23
CA LEU A 17 -4.08 -20.50 -2.42
C LEU A 17 -4.41 -21.93 -2.85
N GLN A 18 -5.45 -22.55 -2.29
CA GLN A 18 -5.90 -23.88 -2.67
C GLN A 18 -6.48 -23.94 -4.09
N ALA A 19 -7.04 -22.82 -4.58
CA ALA A 19 -7.58 -22.70 -5.93
C ALA A 19 -6.56 -22.17 -6.95
N MET A 20 -5.31 -21.92 -6.54
CA MET A 20 -4.27 -21.39 -7.41
C MET A 20 -3.88 -22.43 -8.46
N VAL A 21 -3.87 -22.02 -9.73
CA VAL A 21 -3.39 -22.88 -10.82
C VAL A 21 -1.87 -23.00 -10.78
N THR A 22 -1.34 -24.16 -11.16
CA THR A 22 0.11 -24.33 -11.32
C THR A 22 0.58 -23.53 -12.54
N PRO A 23 1.54 -22.60 -12.39
CA PRO A 23 2.11 -21.90 -13.53
C PRO A 23 2.90 -22.87 -14.42
N PRO A 24 3.01 -22.62 -15.74
CA PRO A 24 3.86 -23.42 -16.63
C PRO A 24 5.32 -23.46 -16.18
N ASP A 25 6.08 -24.43 -16.70
CA ASP A 25 7.51 -24.54 -16.41
C ASP A 25 8.27 -23.25 -16.77
N GLY A 26 9.13 -22.80 -15.85
CA GLY A 26 9.86 -21.53 -15.99
C GLY A 26 9.04 -20.28 -15.69
N CYS A 27 7.73 -20.39 -15.41
CA CYS A 27 6.86 -19.27 -15.04
C CYS A 27 6.59 -19.24 -13.53
N CYS A 28 6.28 -18.05 -13.00
CA CYS A 28 5.82 -17.88 -11.63
C CYS A 28 4.82 -16.72 -11.51
N PHE A 29 4.06 -16.69 -10.42
CA PHE A 29 3.18 -15.55 -10.12
C PHE A 29 3.97 -14.35 -9.63
N VAL A 30 3.45 -13.16 -9.93
CA VAL A 30 3.87 -11.92 -9.28
C VAL A 30 2.80 -11.52 -8.27
N ASN A 31 3.20 -11.43 -7.00
CA ASN A 31 2.33 -11.03 -5.91
C ASN A 31 2.57 -9.56 -5.57
N CYS A 32 1.51 -8.79 -5.33
CA CYS A 32 1.64 -7.42 -4.81
C CYS A 32 0.50 -7.09 -3.83
N LEU A 33 0.77 -6.20 -2.88
CA LEU A 33 -0.26 -5.66 -1.98
C LEU A 33 -0.99 -4.49 -2.64
N ARG A 34 -0.24 -3.60 -3.29
CA ARG A 34 -0.72 -2.46 -4.05
C ARG A 34 0.20 -2.24 -5.25
N ASN A 35 -0.30 -1.49 -6.22
CA ASN A 35 0.47 -1.02 -7.37
C ASN A 35 0.21 0.48 -7.57
N HIS A 36 0.51 1.00 -8.76
CA HIS A 36 0.32 2.41 -9.11
C HIS A 36 -1.12 2.76 -9.50
N ASP A 37 -2.01 1.76 -9.57
CA ASP A 37 -3.42 1.89 -9.90
C ASP A 37 -4.30 1.71 -8.67
N GLU A 38 -5.60 1.81 -8.85
CA GLU A 38 -6.59 1.45 -7.85
C GLU A 38 -6.49 -0.03 -7.44
N LEU A 39 -6.94 -0.35 -6.24
CA LEU A 39 -7.09 -1.74 -5.83
C LEU A 39 -8.30 -2.32 -6.56
N ASP A 40 -8.04 -3.13 -7.57
CA ASP A 40 -9.06 -3.90 -8.26
C ASP A 40 -9.59 -5.04 -7.37
N LEU A 41 -10.91 -5.21 -7.38
CA LEU A 41 -11.66 -6.17 -6.58
C LEU A 41 -12.54 -7.07 -7.47
N GLU A 42 -12.20 -7.20 -8.75
CA GLU A 42 -12.80 -8.20 -9.62
C GLU A 42 -12.49 -9.64 -9.14
N GLY A 43 -13.36 -10.59 -9.48
CA GLY A 43 -13.19 -12.00 -9.15
C GLY A 43 -13.56 -12.44 -7.72
N ILE A 44 -13.81 -11.55 -6.77
CA ILE A 44 -14.18 -11.93 -5.37
C ILE A 44 -15.69 -11.95 -5.09
N GLY A 45 -16.52 -11.52 -6.05
CA GLY A 45 -17.98 -11.44 -5.94
C GLY A 45 -18.48 -10.21 -5.17
N GLU A 46 -19.69 -9.75 -5.53
CA GLU A 46 -20.24 -8.45 -5.11
C GLU A 46 -20.39 -8.28 -3.59
N ARG A 47 -20.78 -9.34 -2.87
CA ARG A 47 -20.89 -9.30 -1.40
C ARG A 47 -19.54 -9.01 -0.74
N ASN A 48 -18.49 -9.70 -1.19
CA ASN A 48 -17.15 -9.56 -0.64
C ASN A 48 -16.53 -8.21 -1.05
N LYS A 49 -16.75 -7.79 -2.29
CA LYS A 49 -16.33 -6.47 -2.78
C LYS A 49 -16.90 -5.34 -1.93
N ARG A 50 -18.21 -5.34 -1.67
CA ARG A 50 -18.85 -4.36 -0.76
C ARG A 50 -18.24 -4.38 0.65
N GLN A 51 -17.92 -5.56 1.17
CA GLN A 51 -17.28 -5.68 2.48
C GLN A 51 -15.87 -5.05 2.49
N VAL A 52 -15.06 -5.33 1.48
CA VAL A 52 -13.71 -4.77 1.35
C VAL A 52 -13.77 -3.24 1.20
N ILE A 53 -14.64 -2.74 0.33
CA ILE A 53 -14.84 -1.29 0.14
C ILE A 53 -15.27 -0.64 1.46
N ARG A 54 -16.29 -1.16 2.14
CA ARG A 54 -16.75 -0.62 3.43
C ARG A 54 -15.64 -0.55 4.49
N THR A 55 -14.70 -1.50 4.45
CA THR A 55 -13.62 -1.57 5.44
C THR A 55 -12.48 -0.61 5.12
N PHE A 56 -12.07 -0.51 3.85
CA PHE A 56 -10.85 0.19 3.47
C PHE A 56 -11.08 1.52 2.75
N ALA A 57 -12.28 1.75 2.23
CA ALA A 57 -12.71 2.92 1.48
C ALA A 57 -14.15 3.31 1.83
N PRO A 58 -14.45 3.65 3.10
CA PRO A 58 -15.80 3.98 3.53
C PRO A 58 -16.35 5.25 2.87
N ASP A 59 -15.49 6.21 2.55
CA ASP A 59 -15.88 7.45 1.88
C ASP A 59 -15.93 7.25 0.36
N GLN A 60 -16.95 7.82 -0.30
CA GLN A 60 -17.12 7.71 -1.75
C GLN A 60 -15.91 8.26 -2.51
N SER A 61 -15.24 9.28 -1.98
CA SER A 61 -14.02 9.86 -2.54
C SER A 61 -12.82 8.91 -2.51
N MET A 62 -12.85 7.82 -1.74
CA MET A 62 -11.78 6.81 -1.67
C MET A 62 -11.88 5.76 -2.78
N SER A 63 -12.95 5.80 -3.57
CA SER A 63 -13.20 4.90 -4.69
C SER A 63 -13.07 5.63 -6.03
N VAL A 64 -12.63 4.93 -7.08
CA VAL A 64 -12.56 5.46 -8.45
C VAL A 64 -13.15 4.45 -9.43
N TYR A 65 -13.73 4.95 -10.52
CA TYR A 65 -14.34 4.15 -11.60
C TYR A 65 -15.41 3.13 -11.14
N GLN A 66 -16.11 3.41 -10.03
CA GLN A 66 -17.11 2.54 -9.41
C GLN A 66 -16.63 1.12 -9.01
N ARG A 67 -15.32 0.83 -9.09
CA ARG A 67 -14.80 -0.54 -8.91
C ARG A 67 -13.63 -0.65 -7.95
N GLY A 68 -12.73 0.32 -7.92
CA GLY A 68 -11.47 0.17 -7.19
C GLY A 68 -11.21 1.22 -6.12
N VAL A 69 -10.38 0.83 -5.14
CA VAL A 69 -9.99 1.69 -4.01
C VAL A 69 -8.70 2.44 -4.36
N ARG A 70 -8.74 3.77 -4.38
CA ARG A 70 -7.59 4.64 -4.72
C ARG A 70 -6.77 5.07 -3.49
N ARG A 71 -6.56 4.13 -2.56
CA ARG A 71 -5.80 4.35 -1.33
C ARG A 71 -4.50 3.57 -1.29
N ARG A 72 -3.53 4.08 -0.52
CA ARG A 72 -2.29 3.36 -0.20
C ARG A 72 -2.52 2.34 0.92
N LEU A 73 -1.59 1.38 1.04
CA LEU A 73 -1.65 0.31 2.03
C LEU A 73 -1.74 0.83 3.48
N ALA A 74 -0.84 1.73 3.86
CA ALA A 74 -0.79 2.25 5.23
C ALA A 74 -2.06 3.02 5.62
N PRO A 75 -2.64 3.90 4.78
CA PRO A 75 -3.96 4.48 5.01
C PRO A 75 -5.08 3.46 5.24
N MET A 76 -5.14 2.38 4.47
CA MET A 76 -6.16 1.33 4.62
C MET A 76 -6.00 0.51 5.90
N LEU A 77 -4.78 0.42 6.44
CA LEU A 77 -4.47 -0.32 7.68
C LEU A 77 -4.28 0.61 8.89
N ASP A 78 -4.88 1.80 8.84
CA ASP A 78 -4.84 2.81 9.90
C ASP A 78 -3.46 3.33 10.32
N GLY A 79 -2.44 3.09 9.50
CA GLY A 79 -1.05 3.35 9.87
C GLY A 79 -0.52 2.41 10.95
N ASP A 80 -1.24 1.33 11.27
CA ASP A 80 -0.79 0.32 12.23
C ASP A 80 0.38 -0.47 11.64
N THR A 81 1.59 -0.11 12.06
CA THR A 81 2.84 -0.74 11.63
C THR A 81 2.87 -2.25 11.85
N ARG A 82 2.12 -2.80 12.82
CA ARG A 82 2.04 -4.25 13.03
C ARG A 82 1.22 -4.92 11.93
N ARG A 83 0.07 -4.32 11.57
CA ARG A 83 -0.79 -4.82 10.47
C ARG A 83 -0.11 -4.67 9.12
N ILE A 84 0.59 -3.57 8.89
CA ILE A 84 1.34 -3.34 7.63
C ILE A 84 2.50 -4.34 7.52
N ALA A 85 3.27 -4.54 8.60
CA ALA A 85 4.33 -5.55 8.62
C ALA A 85 3.79 -6.97 8.42
N LEU A 86 2.64 -7.31 9.01
CA LEU A 86 1.97 -8.60 8.77
C LEU A 86 1.57 -8.76 7.29
N ALA A 87 1.03 -7.72 6.65
CA ALA A 87 0.68 -7.77 5.23
C ALA A 87 1.93 -8.00 4.35
N HIS A 88 3.05 -7.35 4.66
CA HIS A 88 4.32 -7.61 3.98
C HIS A 88 4.87 -9.01 4.26
N ALA A 89 4.80 -9.50 5.49
CA ALA A 89 5.22 -10.86 5.81
C ALA A 89 4.41 -11.90 5.02
N ILE A 90 3.09 -11.71 4.90
CA ILE A 90 2.25 -12.56 4.06
C ILE A 90 2.67 -12.44 2.59
N LEU A 91 2.84 -11.23 2.05
CA LEU A 91 3.30 -11.01 0.67
C LEU A 91 4.59 -11.78 0.35
N LEU A 92 5.58 -11.69 1.23
CA LEU A 92 6.88 -12.33 1.07
C LEU A 92 6.84 -13.86 1.23
N ALA A 93 5.81 -14.39 1.90
CA ALA A 93 5.60 -15.81 2.10
C ALA A 93 4.69 -16.47 1.04
N LEU A 94 4.02 -15.69 0.17
CA LEU A 94 3.20 -16.24 -0.91
C LEU A 94 4.07 -16.90 -1.99
N PRO A 95 3.59 -17.99 -2.63
CA PRO A 95 4.30 -18.60 -3.75
C PRO A 95 4.38 -17.63 -4.93
N GLY A 96 5.60 -17.38 -5.42
CA GLY A 96 5.88 -16.45 -6.52
C GLY A 96 6.84 -15.33 -6.13
N VAL A 97 6.94 -14.31 -6.98
CA VAL A 97 7.82 -13.15 -6.80
C VAL A 97 7.05 -12.01 -6.13
N PRO A 98 7.48 -11.51 -4.96
CA PRO A 98 6.85 -10.37 -4.33
C PRO A 98 7.30 -9.06 -4.99
N VAL A 99 6.33 -8.20 -5.31
CA VAL A 99 6.57 -6.83 -5.79
C VAL A 99 6.01 -5.84 -4.78
N MET A 100 6.90 -4.97 -4.30
CA MET A 100 6.56 -3.91 -3.34
C MET A 100 6.41 -2.57 -4.06
N ARG A 101 5.37 -1.83 -3.69
CA ARG A 101 5.14 -0.47 -4.17
C ARG A 101 6.02 0.50 -3.38
N TYR A 102 6.73 1.41 -4.07
CA TYR A 102 7.60 2.39 -3.39
C TYR A 102 6.84 3.15 -2.30
N GLY A 103 7.51 3.36 -1.18
CA GLY A 103 6.96 4.07 -0.03
C GLY A 103 6.10 3.21 0.89
N ASP A 104 5.63 2.03 0.48
CA ASP A 104 4.89 1.14 1.39
C ASP A 104 5.82 0.63 2.52
N GLU A 105 7.12 0.49 2.26
CA GLU A 105 8.14 0.11 3.25
C GLU A 105 8.31 1.11 4.39
N ILE A 106 8.03 2.40 4.15
CA ILE A 106 7.99 3.43 5.19
C ILE A 106 6.56 3.77 5.63
N GLY A 107 5.55 3.18 5.00
CA GLY A 107 4.14 3.43 5.30
C GLY A 107 3.62 4.77 4.79
N MET A 108 4.02 5.16 3.57
CA MET A 108 3.53 6.37 2.90
C MET A 108 1.99 6.42 2.82
N GLY A 109 1.47 7.64 2.93
CA GLY A 109 0.05 7.93 2.78
C GLY A 109 -0.37 8.21 1.34
N ASP A 110 -1.68 8.39 1.17
CA ASP A 110 -2.30 8.91 -0.04
C ASP A 110 -2.64 10.41 0.13
N ASP A 111 -2.87 11.08 -1.01
CA ASP A 111 -3.47 12.42 -1.06
C ASP A 111 -4.75 12.37 -1.90
N LEU A 112 -5.89 12.18 -1.24
CA LEU A 112 -7.19 12.02 -1.89
C LEU A 112 -7.73 13.30 -2.54
N SER A 113 -7.09 14.46 -2.32
CA SER A 113 -7.44 15.70 -3.02
C SER A 113 -6.97 15.69 -4.47
N LEU A 114 -5.95 14.88 -4.79
CA LEU A 114 -5.46 14.70 -6.15
C LEU A 114 -6.48 13.92 -6.99
N PRO A 115 -6.58 14.22 -8.30
CA PRO A 115 -7.50 13.52 -9.19
C PRO A 115 -7.11 12.06 -9.37
N GLU A 116 -8.13 11.20 -9.52
CA GLU A 116 -7.98 9.81 -9.93
C GLU A 116 -6.90 9.04 -9.12
N ARG A 117 -5.98 8.40 -9.83
CA ARG A 117 -4.89 7.55 -9.32
C ARG A 117 -3.68 8.35 -8.83
N TYR A 118 -3.63 9.68 -9.05
CA TYR A 118 -2.53 10.51 -8.53
C TYR A 118 -2.48 10.51 -7.00
N ALA A 119 -3.61 10.21 -6.34
CA ALA A 119 -3.67 10.06 -4.89
C ALA A 119 -2.65 9.06 -4.32
N VAL A 120 -2.23 8.06 -5.08
CA VAL A 120 -1.24 7.04 -4.67
C VAL A 120 0.10 7.17 -5.41
N ARG A 121 0.33 8.28 -6.11
CA ARG A 121 1.52 8.56 -6.93
C ARG A 121 2.28 9.80 -6.45
N THR A 122 2.09 10.19 -5.20
CA THR A 122 2.84 11.29 -4.57
C THR A 122 4.34 10.99 -4.48
N PRO A 123 5.23 12.00 -4.58
CA PRO A 123 6.67 11.81 -4.50
C PRO A 123 7.13 11.03 -3.26
N MET A 124 8.22 10.28 -3.41
CA MET A 124 8.84 9.55 -2.30
C MET A 124 9.27 10.49 -1.16
N GLN A 125 9.09 10.05 0.08
CA GLN A 125 9.38 10.85 1.27
C GLN A 125 10.75 10.49 1.85
N TRP A 126 11.81 11.13 1.36
CA TRP A 126 13.19 10.84 1.76
C TRP A 126 13.57 11.41 3.12
N SER A 127 13.17 12.65 3.41
CA SER A 127 13.49 13.35 4.66
C SER A 127 12.39 14.33 5.08
N ALA A 128 12.59 15.02 6.21
CA ALA A 128 11.74 16.11 6.65
C ALA A 128 12.03 17.46 5.96
N ALA A 129 13.02 17.51 5.05
CA ALA A 129 13.37 18.72 4.31
C ALA A 129 12.30 19.15 3.30
N ALA A 130 12.48 20.32 2.68
CA ALA A 130 11.61 20.81 1.62
C ALA A 130 11.33 19.73 0.56
N ASN A 131 10.09 19.67 0.09
CA ASN A 131 9.60 18.66 -0.85
C ASN A 131 9.90 17.21 -0.42
N ALA A 132 9.91 16.93 0.88
CA ALA A 132 10.28 15.62 1.44
C ALA A 132 11.69 15.14 1.05
N GLY A 133 12.59 16.04 0.66
CA GLY A 133 13.90 15.70 0.11
C GLY A 133 13.85 15.09 -1.30
N PHE A 134 12.71 15.08 -1.97
CA PHE A 134 12.56 14.54 -3.34
C PHE A 134 13.17 15.44 -4.40
N SER A 135 13.06 16.77 -4.24
CA SER A 135 13.53 17.75 -5.22
C SER A 135 13.89 19.07 -4.56
N ARG A 136 14.87 19.77 -5.13
CA ARG A 136 15.26 21.14 -4.76
C ARG A 136 14.51 22.23 -5.52
N ALA A 137 13.68 21.86 -6.51
CA ALA A 137 12.86 22.80 -7.26
C ALA A 137 11.88 23.56 -6.35
N ALA A 138 11.35 24.70 -6.82
CA ALA A 138 10.29 25.37 -6.10
C ALA A 138 9.07 24.44 -5.97
N ARG A 139 8.36 24.52 -4.85
CA ARG A 139 7.27 23.59 -4.55
C ARG A 139 6.16 23.61 -5.61
N ASP A 140 5.92 24.76 -6.23
CA ASP A 140 4.88 24.93 -7.24
C ASP A 140 5.30 24.44 -8.63
N ASP A 141 6.58 24.18 -8.85
CA ASP A 141 7.09 23.55 -10.07
C ASP A 141 6.92 22.02 -10.06
N LEU A 142 6.54 21.43 -8.92
CA LEU A 142 6.33 20.00 -8.83
C LEU A 142 5.00 19.60 -9.46
N PRO A 143 4.98 18.64 -10.40
CA PRO A 143 3.74 18.18 -11.02
C PRO A 143 2.79 17.53 -10.00
N VAL A 144 3.36 16.90 -8.97
CA VAL A 144 2.63 16.36 -7.83
C VAL A 144 3.40 16.69 -6.56
N LYS A 145 2.70 17.22 -5.55
CA LYS A 145 3.29 17.60 -4.26
C LYS A 145 3.38 16.36 -3.35
N PRO A 146 4.42 16.23 -2.51
CA PRO A 146 4.48 15.20 -1.47
C PRO A 146 3.32 15.36 -0.46
N VAL A 147 2.96 14.27 0.24
CA VAL A 147 1.95 14.34 1.30
C VAL A 147 2.46 15.24 2.42
N ALA A 148 1.90 16.44 2.53
CA ALA A 148 2.40 17.49 3.42
C ALA A 148 1.53 17.70 4.67
N SER A 149 0.39 17.02 4.78
CA SER A 149 -0.59 17.20 5.86
C SER A 149 -1.08 15.87 6.43
N GLY A 150 -1.80 15.94 7.54
CA GLY A 150 -2.37 14.76 8.20
C GLY A 150 -1.35 13.83 8.83
N ARG A 151 -1.79 12.59 9.11
CA ARG A 151 -1.01 11.60 9.87
C ARG A 151 0.18 11.03 9.10
N PHE A 152 0.16 11.10 7.77
CA PHE A 152 1.16 10.53 6.86
C PHE A 152 2.12 11.55 6.24
N ARG A 153 2.08 12.80 6.70
CA ARG A 153 2.94 13.86 6.19
C ARG A 153 4.43 13.50 6.23
N TYR A 154 5.19 13.98 5.25
CA TYR A 154 6.61 13.64 5.10
C TYR A 154 7.50 14.03 6.28
N GLN A 155 7.14 15.06 7.05
CA GLN A 155 7.89 15.44 8.26
C GLN A 155 7.84 14.35 9.34
N ARG A 156 6.83 13.45 9.30
CA ARG A 156 6.69 12.32 10.22
C ARG A 156 7.09 11.00 9.58
N ILE A 157 6.68 10.77 8.34
CA ILE A 157 6.93 9.54 7.60
C ILE A 157 7.99 9.82 6.54
N ASN A 158 9.23 9.43 6.77
CA ASN A 158 10.27 9.53 5.76
C ASN A 158 11.39 8.52 6.00
N VAL A 159 12.20 8.29 4.97
CA VAL A 159 13.30 7.31 5.00
C VAL A 159 14.34 7.66 6.06
N GLU A 160 14.79 8.92 6.12
CA GLU A 160 15.78 9.36 7.11
C GLU A 160 15.35 9.04 8.55
N THR A 161 14.14 9.42 8.92
CA THR A 161 13.54 9.11 10.23
C THR A 161 13.41 7.60 10.42
N ALA A 162 12.93 6.86 9.42
CA ALA A 162 12.77 5.42 9.52
C ALA A 162 14.10 4.67 9.71
N LEU A 163 15.19 5.14 9.11
CA LEU A 163 16.55 4.60 9.27
C LEU A 163 17.14 4.86 10.65
N ARG A 164 16.74 5.94 11.33
CA ARG A 164 17.20 6.25 12.70
C ARG A 164 16.47 5.45 13.79
N HIS A 165 15.34 4.81 13.46
CA HIS A 165 14.53 4.07 14.42
C HIS A 165 14.57 2.55 14.14
N PRO A 166 15.30 1.74 14.93
CA PRO A 166 15.45 0.31 14.69
C PRO A 166 14.14 -0.51 14.69
N ARG A 167 13.07 0.02 15.30
CA ARG A 167 11.74 -0.60 15.34
C ARG A 167 10.79 -0.08 14.26
N SER A 168 11.27 0.76 13.33
CA SER A 168 10.47 1.32 12.24
C SER A 168 9.93 0.23 11.32
N LEU A 169 8.88 0.57 10.55
CA LEU A 169 8.35 -0.31 9.53
C LEU A 169 9.43 -0.69 8.50
N LEU A 170 10.27 0.27 8.11
CA LEU A 170 11.38 0.04 7.17
C LEU A 170 12.32 -1.06 7.65
N HIS A 171 12.75 -1.03 8.92
CA HIS A 171 13.60 -2.08 9.48
C HIS A 171 12.88 -3.42 9.55
N ARG A 172 11.61 -3.44 9.95
CA ARG A 172 10.81 -4.68 9.98
C ARG A 172 10.73 -5.32 8.61
N VAL A 173 10.42 -4.55 7.58
CA VAL A 173 10.31 -5.03 6.19
C VAL A 173 11.69 -5.44 5.66
N ARG A 174 12.73 -4.64 5.88
CA ARG A 174 14.10 -4.95 5.47
C ARG A 174 14.59 -6.28 6.05
N ASN A 175 14.32 -6.53 7.34
CA ASN A 175 14.72 -7.77 8.01
C ASN A 175 13.91 -9.00 7.58
N MET A 176 12.81 -8.85 6.83
CA MET A 176 12.08 -9.98 6.24
C MET A 176 12.63 -10.36 4.86
N VAL A 177 13.36 -9.44 4.21
CA VAL A 177 13.92 -9.63 2.86
C VAL A 177 15.37 -10.10 2.90
N LEU A 178 16.14 -9.62 3.90
CA LEU A 178 17.51 -10.05 4.19
C LEU A 178 17.53 -11.32 5.02
#